data_AF-A0A2A9N9Y0-F1
#
_entry.id   AF-A0A2A9N9Y0-F1
#
_cell.length_a   1.000
_cell.length_b   1.000
_cell.length_c   1.000
_cell.angle_alpha   90.00
_cell.angle_beta   90.00
_cell.angle_gamma   90.00
#
_symmetry.space_group_name_H-M   'P 1'
#
loop_
_entity.id
_entity.type
_entity.pdbx_description
1 polymer ?
#
loop_
_entity_poly.entity_id
_entity_poly.type
_entity_poly.pdbx_seq_one_letter_code
_entity_poly.pdbx_strand_id
1 'polypeptide(L)'
;WVTRHIWNEERKEAIRTLQQYAHNRCTSEVTGELIDKLNSMSENDALISIYELKNKPTIHGTHQMDIKVVVSTTDTFQTFEVKALLDSGCTGSCINQEFVNKHRLNTIPLPRPIPVYNA
;
A
#
# COMPACT_ATOMS: atom_id res chain seq x y z
N TRP A 1 13.43 17.87 6.36
CA TRP A 1 14.88 17.78 6.11
C TRP A 1 15.17 16.82 4.97
N VAL A 2 14.76 15.54 5.06
CA VAL A 2 14.93 14.54 3.97
C VAL A 2 14.27 14.95 2.65
N THR A 3 13.04 15.47 2.66
CA THR A 3 12.36 15.98 1.44
C THR A 3 13.15 17.05 0.72
N ARG A 4 13.74 18.00 1.47
CA ARG A 4 14.55 19.07 0.90
C ARG A 4 15.89 18.59 0.35
N HIS A 5 16.46 17.51 0.88
CA HIS A 5 17.66 16.89 0.29
C HIS A 5 17.32 16.16 -1.02
N ILE A 6 16.23 15.38 -1.03
CA ILE A 6 15.76 14.67 -2.24
C ILE A 6 15.46 15.63 -3.40
N TRP A 7 14.94 16.82 -3.11
CA TRP A 7 14.63 17.83 -4.13
C TRP A 7 15.83 18.61 -4.67
N ASN A 8 16.92 18.71 -3.90
CA ASN A 8 18.07 19.56 -4.25
C ASN A 8 19.31 18.77 -4.67
N GLU A 9 19.31 17.44 -4.53
CA GLU A 9 20.42 16.57 -4.89
C GLU A 9 20.28 15.96 -6.28
N GLU A 10 21.43 15.57 -6.86
CA GLU A 10 21.45 14.78 -8.09
C GLU A 10 20.74 13.43 -7.83
N ARG A 11 19.99 12.93 -8.83
CA ARG A 11 19.13 11.74 -8.71
C ARG A 11 19.80 10.55 -8.02
N LYS A 12 21.09 10.32 -8.26
CA LYS A 12 21.86 9.22 -7.64
C LYS A 12 22.04 9.40 -6.12
N GLU A 13 22.35 10.62 -5.67
CA GLU A 13 22.50 10.92 -4.24
C GLU A 13 21.13 10.92 -3.55
N ALA A 14 20.08 11.43 -4.21
CA ALA A 14 18.71 11.35 -3.69
C ALA A 14 18.26 9.89 -3.45
N ILE A 15 18.57 8.97 -4.38
CA ILE A 15 18.31 7.53 -4.21
C ILE A 15 19.08 6.99 -3.01
N ARG A 16 20.37 7.31 -2.89
CA ARG A 16 21.22 6.83 -1.79
C ARG A 16 20.74 7.31 -0.43
N THR A 17 20.41 8.60 -0.33
CA THR A 17 19.84 9.22 0.87
C THR A 17 18.51 8.57 1.24
N LEU A 18 17.62 8.34 0.27
CA LEU A 18 16.34 7.69 0.52
C LEU A 18 16.48 6.21 0.89
N GLN A 19 17.43 5.48 0.30
CA GLN A 19 17.75 4.09 0.67
C GLN A 19 18.25 3.96 2.11
N GLN A 20 19.02 4.94 2.60
CA GLN A 20 19.45 4.96 4.01
C GLN A 20 18.30 5.20 4.98
N TYR A 21 17.25 5.91 4.54
CA TYR A 21 16.06 6.20 5.33
C TYR A 21 14.96 5.15 5.22
N ALA A 22 14.90 4.43 4.11
CA ALA A 22 13.93 3.37 3.85
C ALA A 22 14.17 2.16 4.76
N HIS A 23 13.10 1.41 5.03
CA HIS A 23 13.23 0.13 5.71
C HIS A 23 14.18 -0.80 4.93
N ASN A 24 15.05 -1.54 5.64
CA ASN A 24 16.13 -2.34 5.03
C ASN A 24 15.66 -3.30 3.91
N ARG A 25 14.45 -3.85 4.03
CA ARG A 25 13.82 -4.74 3.05
C ARG A 25 13.16 -4.03 1.85
N CYS A 26 13.01 -2.72 1.90
CA CYS A 26 12.35 -1.92 0.86
C CYS A 26 13.33 -1.00 0.11
N THR A 27 14.63 -1.23 0.28
CA THR A 27 15.70 -0.50 -0.41
C THR A 27 15.67 -0.71 -1.92
N SER A 28 15.15 -1.85 -2.39
CA SER A 28 14.93 -2.16 -3.81
C SER A 28 13.75 -1.40 -4.43
N GLU A 29 12.81 -0.90 -3.62
CA GLU A 29 11.66 -0.09 -4.07
C GLU A 29 12.04 1.39 -4.25
N VAL A 30 13.23 1.80 -3.79
CA VAL A 30 13.77 3.15 -3.97
C VAL A 30 14.38 3.29 -5.37
N THR A 31 13.52 3.56 -6.34
CA THR A 31 13.89 3.72 -7.76
C THR A 31 13.97 5.19 -8.18
N GLY A 32 14.57 5.47 -9.34
CA GLY A 32 14.56 6.82 -9.93
C GLY A 32 13.14 7.33 -10.19
N GLU A 33 12.20 6.44 -10.55
CA GLU A 33 10.79 6.80 -10.75
C GLU A 33 10.12 7.24 -9.44
N LEU A 34 10.46 6.61 -8.31
CA LEU A 34 9.96 7.04 -7.00
C LEU A 34 10.44 8.45 -6.67
N ILE A 35 11.71 8.76 -6.98
CA ILE A 35 12.26 10.12 -6.81
C ILE A 35 11.51 11.12 -7.68
N ASP A 36 11.31 10.82 -8.97
CA ASP A 36 10.57 11.71 -9.87
C ASP A 36 9.13 11.95 -9.37
N LYS A 37 8.50 10.92 -8.81
CA LYS A 37 7.17 11.01 -8.20
C LYS A 37 7.17 11.87 -6.94
N LEU A 38 8.14 11.70 -6.03
CA LEU A 38 8.30 12.52 -4.83
C LEU A 38 8.60 14.00 -5.17
N ASN A 39 9.32 14.24 -6.26
CA ASN A 39 9.63 15.58 -6.76
C ASN A 39 8.41 16.28 -7.37
N SER A 40 7.43 15.52 -7.82
CA SER A 40 6.18 16.03 -8.41
C SER A 40 5.06 16.25 -7.37
N MET A 41 5.26 15.81 -6.14
CA MET A 41 4.28 15.90 -5.04
C MET A 41 4.43 17.18 -4.21
N SER A 42 3.40 17.53 -3.45
CA SER A 42 3.52 18.57 -2.41
C SER A 42 4.46 18.13 -1.28
N GLU A 43 5.05 19.08 -0.52
CA GLU A 43 5.96 18.73 0.58
C GLU A 43 5.31 17.80 1.60
N ASN A 44 4.03 18.03 1.91
CA ASN A 44 3.28 17.20 2.85
C ASN A 44 3.05 15.78 2.31
N ASP A 45 2.66 15.65 1.03
CA ASP A 45 2.43 14.32 0.43
C ASP A 45 3.73 13.53 0.28
N ALA A 46 4.83 14.21 -0.06
CA ALA A 46 6.16 13.63 -0.13
C ALA A 46 6.64 13.17 1.26
N LEU A 47 6.42 13.99 2.31
CA LEU A 47 6.75 13.62 3.70
C LEU A 47 5.97 12.38 4.16
N ILE A 48 4.67 12.32 3.89
CA ILE A 48 3.83 11.16 4.23
C ILE A 48 4.34 9.92 3.49
N SER A 49 4.65 10.03 2.21
CA SER A 49 5.15 8.90 1.40
C SER A 49 6.50 8.38 1.89
N ILE A 50 7.42 9.27 2.29
CA ILE A 50 8.71 8.90 2.89
C ILE A 50 8.49 8.25 4.28
N TYR A 51 7.54 8.76 5.06
CA TYR A 51 7.20 8.18 6.35
C TYR A 51 6.61 6.76 6.21
N GLU A 52 5.74 6.54 5.23
CA GLU A 52 5.20 5.21 4.89
C GLU A 52 6.31 4.25 4.45
N LEU A 53 7.26 4.71 3.63
CA LEU A 53 8.40 3.91 3.18
C LEU A 53 9.31 3.48 4.34
N LYS A 54 9.55 4.39 5.29
CA LYS A 54 10.35 4.11 6.49
C LYS A 54 9.65 3.13 7.44
N ASN A 55 8.35 3.30 7.62
CA ASN A 55 7.56 2.51 8.59
C ASN A 55 6.80 1.35 7.94
N LYS A 56 7.21 0.93 6.75
CA LYS A 56 6.55 -0.17 6.04
C LYS A 56 6.59 -1.42 6.93
N PRO A 57 5.43 -2.01 7.27
CA PRO A 57 5.38 -3.15 8.17
C PRO A 57 6.10 -4.34 7.54
N THR A 58 6.92 -5.04 8.32
CA THR A 58 7.45 -6.33 7.90
C THR A 58 6.35 -7.36 8.07
N ILE A 59 5.82 -7.85 6.96
CA ILE A 59 4.77 -8.86 6.98
C ILE A 59 5.39 -10.24 7.09
N HIS A 60 4.85 -11.01 8.04
CA HIS A 60 5.21 -12.39 8.29
C HIS A 60 3.93 -13.21 8.30
N GLY A 61 3.40 -13.59 7.13
CA GLY A 61 2.30 -14.55 7.07
C GLY A 61 2.86 -15.94 6.80
N THR A 62 2.88 -16.76 7.84
CA THR A 62 3.09 -18.21 7.70
C THR A 62 1.81 -18.98 7.99
N HIS A 63 0.75 -18.29 8.41
CA HIS A 63 -0.51 -18.90 8.84
C HIS A 63 -1.68 -18.22 8.14
N GLN A 64 -2.24 -18.93 7.17
CA GLN A 64 -3.44 -18.54 6.46
C GLN A 64 -4.44 -19.70 6.47
N MET A 65 -5.72 -19.37 6.49
CA MET A 65 -6.78 -20.37 6.42
C MET A 65 -7.95 -19.83 5.60
N ASP A 66 -8.52 -20.71 4.78
CA ASP A 66 -9.76 -20.40 4.11
C ASP A 66 -10.96 -20.67 5.01
N ILE A 67 -11.81 -19.66 5.18
CA ILE A 67 -13.05 -19.76 5.94
C ILE A 67 -14.25 -19.49 5.03
N LYS A 68 -15.32 -20.27 5.22
CA LYS A 68 -16.62 -19.96 4.58
C LYS A 68 -17.27 -18.85 5.38
N VAL A 69 -17.61 -17.76 4.69
CA VAL A 69 -18.27 -16.60 5.30
C VAL A 69 -19.43 -16.14 4.44
N VAL A 70 -20.34 -15.43 5.08
CA VAL A 70 -21.43 -14.72 4.43
C VAL A 70 -21.11 -13.24 4.56
N VAL A 71 -20.96 -12.55 3.44
CA VAL A 71 -20.73 -11.10 3.41
C VAL A 71 -21.94 -10.40 2.82
N SER A 72 -22.31 -9.26 3.41
CA SER A 72 -23.42 -8.44 2.90
C SER A 72 -22.93 -7.04 2.59
N THR A 73 -23.33 -6.51 1.44
CA THR A 73 -23.07 -5.11 1.09
C THR A 73 -23.90 -4.19 1.97
N THR A 74 -23.34 -3.10 2.44
CA THR A 74 -24.02 -2.18 3.35
C THR A 74 -25.03 -1.25 2.67
N ASP A 75 -24.92 -1.07 1.36
CA ASP A 75 -25.75 -0.14 0.57
C ASP A 75 -26.96 -0.84 -0.06
N THR A 76 -26.78 -2.04 -0.61
CA THR A 76 -27.85 -2.80 -1.29
C THR A 76 -28.37 -4.00 -0.49
N PHE A 77 -27.73 -4.33 0.64
CA PHE A 77 -28.01 -5.52 1.45
C PHE A 77 -27.95 -6.85 0.68
N GLN A 78 -27.29 -6.87 -0.48
CA GLN A 78 -27.00 -8.11 -1.20
C GLN A 78 -26.02 -8.96 -0.41
N THR A 79 -26.26 -10.27 -0.41
CA THR A 79 -25.51 -11.23 0.40
C THR A 79 -24.83 -12.26 -0.49
N PHE A 80 -23.58 -12.60 -0.14
CA PHE A 80 -22.74 -13.52 -0.89
C PHE A 80 -22.14 -14.56 0.05
N GLU A 81 -22.32 -15.83 -0.26
CA GLU A 81 -21.54 -16.91 0.35
C GLU A 81 -20.20 -17.02 -0.37
N VAL A 82 -19.11 -16.77 0.36
CA VAL A 82 -17.76 -16.73 -0.20
C VAL A 82 -16.78 -17.50 0.67
N LYS A 83 -15.70 -17.95 0.03
CA LYS A 83 -14.51 -18.44 0.74
C LYS A 83 -13.58 -17.24 0.93
N ALA A 84 -13.42 -16.79 2.16
CA ALA A 84 -12.52 -15.70 2.50
C ALA A 84 -11.20 -16.24 3.07
N LEU A 85 -10.11 -15.56 2.77
CA LEU A 85 -8.79 -15.86 3.33
C LEU A 85 -8.63 -15.12 4.65
N LEU A 86 -8.48 -15.86 5.75
CA LEU A 86 -8.03 -15.33 7.03
C LEU A 86 -6.50 -15.42 7.06
N ASP A 87 -5.84 -14.29 6.89
CA ASP A 87 -4.37 -14.18 6.83
C ASP A 87 -3.85 -13.35 8.00
N SER A 88 -2.96 -13.94 8.82
CA SER A 88 -2.32 -13.26 9.94
C SER A 88 -1.35 -12.15 9.51
N GLY A 89 -0.91 -12.17 8.25
CA GLY A 89 -0.05 -11.15 7.68
C GLY A 89 -0.79 -9.94 7.12
N CYS A 90 -2.11 -10.01 6.92
CA CYS A 90 -2.84 -8.94 6.26
C CYS A 90 -3.00 -7.71 7.17
N THR A 91 -2.59 -6.54 6.69
CA THR A 91 -2.64 -5.27 7.46
C THR A 91 -4.00 -4.58 7.44
N GLY A 92 -5.01 -5.17 6.79
CA GLY A 92 -6.35 -4.61 6.69
C GLY A 92 -7.38 -5.61 6.16
N SER A 93 -8.64 -5.19 6.09
CA SER A 93 -9.67 -5.96 5.38
C SER A 93 -9.63 -5.59 3.91
N CYS A 94 -9.42 -6.57 3.04
CA CYS A 94 -9.28 -6.37 1.60
C CYS A 94 -10.25 -7.26 0.83
N ILE A 95 -10.68 -6.80 -0.34
CA ILE A 95 -11.55 -7.54 -1.25
C ILE A 95 -10.86 -7.66 -2.61
N ASN A 96 -11.01 -8.82 -3.25
CA ASN A 96 -10.42 -9.08 -4.56
C ASN A 96 -11.10 -8.22 -5.65
N GLN A 97 -10.31 -7.54 -6.48
CA GLN A 97 -10.82 -6.66 -7.55
C GLN A 97 -11.70 -7.40 -8.57
N GLU A 98 -11.37 -8.65 -8.91
CA GLU A 98 -12.18 -9.47 -9.81
C GLU A 98 -13.53 -9.79 -9.21
N PHE A 99 -13.61 -10.02 -7.89
CA PHE A 99 -14.87 -10.22 -7.18
C PHE A 99 -15.75 -8.97 -7.26
N VAL A 100 -15.17 -7.80 -6.99
CA VAL A 100 -15.85 -6.50 -7.13
C VAL A 100 -16.41 -6.31 -8.54
N ASN A 101 -15.59 -6.55 -9.56
CA ASN A 101 -15.96 -6.38 -10.96
C ASN A 101 -17.06 -7.37 -11.39
N LYS A 102 -16.92 -8.65 -11.01
CA LYS A 102 -17.87 -9.72 -11.34
C LYS A 102 -19.25 -9.45 -10.75
N HIS A 103 -19.31 -9.00 -9.50
CA HIS A 103 -20.56 -8.73 -8.79
C HIS A 103 -21.05 -7.29 -8.95
N ARG A 104 -20.33 -6.45 -9.72
CA ARG A 104 -20.64 -5.03 -9.98
C ARG A 104 -20.89 -4.26 -8.68
N LEU A 105 -20.05 -4.49 -7.67
CA LEU A 105 -20.19 -3.83 -6.38
C LEU A 105 -19.91 -2.33 -6.54
N ASN A 106 -20.68 -1.51 -5.83
CA ASN A 106 -20.46 -0.07 -5.80
C ASN A 106 -19.12 0.23 -5.12
N THR A 107 -18.30 1.07 -5.75
CA THR A 107 -17.01 1.49 -5.21
C THR A 107 -16.87 3.00 -5.29
N ILE A 108 -16.19 3.58 -4.30
CA ILE A 108 -15.82 4.99 -4.29
C ILE A 108 -14.30 5.03 -4.28
N PRO A 109 -13.65 5.65 -5.28
CA PRO A 109 -12.20 5.76 -5.29
C PRO A 109 -11.76 6.60 -4.10
N LEU A 110 -10.74 6.12 -3.38
CA LEU A 110 -10.13 6.90 -2.32
C LEU A 110 -9.31 8.05 -2.93
N PRO A 111 -9.26 9.23 -2.27
CA PRO A 111 -8.41 10.34 -2.71
C PRO A 111 -6.93 9.96 -2.85
N ARG A 112 -6.48 9.01 -2.03
CA ARG A 112 -5.15 8.40 -2.07
C ARG A 112 -5.30 6.88 -1.97
N PRO A 113 -4.65 6.09 -2.84
CA PRO A 113 -4.65 4.63 -2.71
C PRO A 113 -4.05 4.19 -1.36
N ILE A 114 -4.67 3.20 -0.73
CA ILE A 114 -4.11 2.54 0.46
C ILE A 114 -3.24 1.38 -0.04
N PRO A 115 -1.94 1.36 0.30
CA PRO A 115 -1.10 0.22 -0.05
C PRO A 115 -1.58 -1.01 0.74
N VAL A 116 -1.89 -2.08 0.00
CA VAL A 116 -2.20 -3.39 0.57
C VAL A 116 -0.95 -4.24 0.48
N TYR A 117 -0.60 -4.86 1.60
CA TYR A 117 0.53 -5.75 1.70
C TYR A 117 0.00 -7.09 2.21
N ASN A 118 0.12 -8.12 1.39
CA ASN A 118 -0.20 -9.50 1.76
C ASN A 118 1.11 -10.24 2.04
N ALA A 119 1.03 -11.28 2.85
CA ALA A 119 2.18 -12.15 3.13
C ALA A 119 2.54 -13.08 1.96
#